data_AF-A0A9P9GZP3-F1
#
_entry.id   AF-A0A9P9GZP3-F1
#
_cell.length_a   1.000
_cell.length_b   1.000
_cell.length_c   1.000
_cell.angle_alpha   90.00
_cell.angle_beta   90.00
_cell.angle_gamma   90.00
#
_symmetry.space_group_name_H-M   'P 1'
#
loop_
_entity.id
_entity.type
_entity.pdbx_description
1 polymer ?
#
loop_
_entity_poly.entity_id
_entity_poly.type
_entity_poly.pdbx_seq_one_letter_code
_entity_poly.pdbx_strand_id
1 'polypeptide(L)'
;MSPAEDNKLNEGSDLGDGVDMVTFSQILEMDDPDDHDFSSSIVFGFFEQAEETFTQIDEALEKRDLDNLSSLGHFLKGSSATLGLVKVRDGCEKIQRYGKHENVDGTPEPDEQICLAGIQAAFDAVKKDYAEVEKALRKYYEGLEKND
;
A
#
# COMPACT_ATOMS: atom_id res chain seq x y z
N MET A 1 28.83 27.90 2.65
CA MET A 1 28.19 26.96 1.71
C MET A 1 28.30 25.60 2.37
N SER A 2 27.21 25.16 2.99
CA SER A 2 27.19 23.95 3.80
C SER A 2 26.99 22.73 2.90
N PRO A 3 27.69 21.60 3.13
CA PRO A 3 27.54 20.39 2.31
C PRO A 3 26.29 19.55 2.63
N ALA A 4 25.36 20.08 3.45
CA ALA A 4 24.25 19.30 4.01
C ALA A 4 23.05 19.14 3.07
N GLU A 5 22.99 19.91 1.97
CA GLU A 5 21.81 19.93 1.09
C GLU A 5 21.84 18.86 -0.02
N ASP A 6 23.01 18.25 -0.30
CA ASP A 6 23.16 17.28 -1.39
C ASP A 6 22.91 15.82 -0.97
N ASN A 7 22.76 15.51 0.33
CA ASN A 7 22.61 14.12 0.80
C ASN A 7 21.17 13.61 0.88
N LYS A 8 20.16 14.49 0.98
CA LYS A 8 18.74 14.08 1.11
C LYS A 8 18.12 13.51 -0.17
N LEU A 9 18.74 13.76 -1.33
CA LEU A 9 18.18 13.34 -2.63
C LEU A 9 18.61 11.92 -3.06
N ASN A 10 19.56 11.29 -2.38
CA ASN A 10 20.12 9.99 -2.80
C ASN A 10 19.50 8.79 -2.06
N GLU A 11 18.85 9.00 -0.91
CA GLU A 11 18.27 7.94 -0.08
C GLU A 11 16.94 7.39 -0.63
N GLY A 12 16.23 8.18 -1.44
CA GLY A 12 15.01 7.75 -2.13
C GLY A 12 15.20 6.70 -3.23
N SER A 13 16.44 6.41 -3.62
CA SER A 13 16.74 5.46 -4.69
C SER A 13 16.65 3.98 -4.28
N ASP A 14 16.56 3.67 -2.97
CA ASP A 14 16.59 2.29 -2.44
C ASP A 14 15.19 1.68 -2.16
N LEU A 15 14.10 2.45 -2.28
CA LEU A 15 12.73 1.96 -2.06
C LEU A 15 12.08 1.29 -3.29
N GLY A 16 12.73 1.39 -4.46
CA GLY A 16 12.33 0.74 -5.71
C GLY A 16 11.03 1.29 -6.34
N ASP A 17 10.60 0.66 -7.44
CA ASP A 17 9.43 1.10 -8.24
C ASP A 17 8.06 0.87 -7.56
N GLY A 18 8.05 0.38 -6.32
CA GLY A 18 6.84 0.12 -5.55
C GLY A 18 6.32 1.33 -4.78
N VAL A 19 7.17 2.35 -4.58
CA VAL A 19 6.89 3.54 -3.78
C VAL A 19 7.01 4.77 -4.67
N ASP A 20 5.94 5.56 -4.75
CA ASP A 20 6.00 6.90 -5.35
C ASP A 20 6.72 7.85 -4.41
N MET A 21 8.00 8.07 -4.70
CA MET A 21 8.87 8.90 -3.89
C MET A 21 8.38 10.35 -3.77
N VAL A 22 7.59 10.86 -4.71
CA VAL A 22 7.03 12.21 -4.61
C VAL A 22 6.00 12.30 -3.50
N THR A 23 5.11 11.30 -3.39
CA THR A 23 4.15 11.22 -2.30
C THR A 23 4.84 10.87 -0.99
N PHE A 24 5.78 9.92 -1.01
CA PHE A 24 6.47 9.47 0.19
C PHE A 24 7.37 10.57 0.79
N SER A 25 8.03 11.40 -0.03
CA SER A 25 8.85 12.51 0.47
C SER A 25 8.03 13.55 1.23
N GLN A 26 6.76 13.76 0.89
CA GLN A 26 5.89 14.67 1.63
C GLN A 26 5.65 14.19 3.06
N ILE A 27 5.64 12.87 3.30
CA ILE A 27 5.54 12.30 4.64
C ILE A 27 6.86 12.48 5.39
N LEU A 28 7.99 12.24 4.72
CA LEU A 28 9.32 12.45 5.31
C LEU A 28 9.57 13.92 5.67
N GLU A 29 9.02 14.87 4.91
CA GLU A 29 9.09 16.31 5.20
C GLU A 29 8.32 16.72 6.47
N MET A 30 7.47 15.83 7.01
CA MET A 30 6.76 16.06 8.27
C MET A 30 7.53 15.58 9.50
N ASP A 31 8.62 14.85 9.31
CA ASP A 31 9.53 14.47 10.41
C ASP A 31 10.29 15.70 10.95
N ASP A 32 10.66 15.64 12.23
CA ASP A 32 11.60 16.61 12.79
C ASP A 32 13.00 16.37 12.20
N PRO A 33 13.89 17.39 12.14
CA PRO A 33 15.19 17.26 11.46
C PRO A 33 16.12 16.18 12.02
N ASP A 34 15.88 15.74 13.25
CA ASP A 34 16.74 14.88 14.05
C ASP A 34 16.08 13.51 14.37
N ASP A 35 14.88 13.23 13.86
CA ASP A 35 14.20 11.93 14.02
C ASP A 35 13.34 11.55 12.82
N HIS A 36 12.77 10.34 12.86
CA HIS A 36 11.87 9.80 11.83
C HIS A 36 10.59 9.24 12.45
N ASP A 37 10.18 9.75 13.61
CA ASP A 37 9.12 9.18 14.43
C ASP A 37 7.75 9.31 13.75
N PHE A 38 7.49 10.43 13.09
CA PHE A 38 6.22 10.65 12.42
C PHE A 38 6.07 9.71 11.22
N SER A 39 7.01 9.73 10.29
CA SER A 39 6.93 8.92 9.07
C SER A 39 6.97 7.43 9.37
N SER A 40 7.81 6.99 10.30
CA SER A 40 7.85 5.60 10.75
C SER A 40 6.52 5.18 11.37
N SER A 41 5.93 5.99 12.26
CA SER A 41 4.65 5.65 12.90
C SER A 41 3.52 5.43 11.89
N ILE A 42 3.45 6.23 10.82
CA ILE A 42 2.45 6.07 9.76
C ILE A 42 2.73 4.81 8.94
N VAL A 43 3.99 4.54 8.60
CA VAL A 43 4.38 3.36 7.81
C VAL A 43 4.13 2.06 8.58
N PHE A 44 4.56 1.97 9.84
CA PHE A 44 4.33 0.78 10.65
C PHE A 44 2.84 0.61 11.01
N GLY A 45 2.11 1.70 11.26
CA GLY A 45 0.66 1.65 11.42
C GLY A 45 -0.07 1.16 10.18
N PHE A 46 0.43 1.49 8.98
CA PHE A 46 -0.10 0.92 7.74
C PHE A 46 0.14 -0.58 7.63
N PHE A 47 1.30 -1.10 8.05
CA PHE A 47 1.57 -2.55 8.00
C PHE A 47 0.56 -3.34 8.83
N GLU A 48 0.31 -2.89 10.07
CA GLU A 48 -0.69 -3.51 10.95
C GLU A 48 -2.09 -3.46 10.31
N GLN A 49 -2.47 -2.31 9.76
CA GLN A 49 -3.76 -2.14 9.09
C GLN A 49 -3.88 -3.02 7.82
N ALA A 50 -2.81 -3.17 7.05
CA ALA A 50 -2.79 -3.99 5.85
C ALA A 50 -2.96 -5.47 6.20
N GLU A 51 -2.22 -5.98 7.19
CA GLU A 51 -2.33 -7.37 7.64
C GLU A 51 -3.71 -7.71 8.22
N GLU A 52 -4.29 -6.80 9.02
CA GLU A 52 -5.65 -6.95 9.52
C GLU A 52 -6.66 -6.97 8.36
N THR A 53 -6.53 -6.03 7.41
CA THR A 53 -7.42 -5.96 6.25
C THR A 53 -7.29 -7.19 5.36
N PHE A 54 -6.09 -7.74 5.19
CA PHE A 54 -5.87 -8.97 4.44
C PHE A 54 -6.60 -10.16 5.06
N THR A 55 -6.54 -10.29 6.39
CA THR A 55 -7.30 -11.32 7.10
C THR A 55 -8.81 -11.16 6.87
N GLN A 56 -9.33 -9.93 6.92
CA GLN A 56 -10.74 -9.64 6.65
C GLN A 56 -11.14 -9.92 5.19
N ILE A 57 -10.25 -9.68 4.22
CA ILE A 57 -10.49 -9.99 2.80
C ILE A 57 -10.55 -11.51 2.60
N ASP A 58 -9.62 -12.28 3.19
CA ASP A 58 -9.65 -13.75 3.13
C ASP A 58 -10.99 -14.28 3.68
N GLU A 59 -11.44 -13.79 4.84
CA GLU A 59 -12.74 -14.17 5.39
C GLU A 59 -13.93 -13.77 4.51
N ALA A 60 -13.89 -12.59 3.91
CA ALA A 60 -14.96 -12.11 3.04
C ALA A 60 -15.01 -12.90 1.71
N LEU A 61 -13.86 -13.37 1.21
CA LEU A 61 -13.78 -14.28 0.06
C LEU A 61 -14.41 -15.63 0.36
N GLU A 62 -14.15 -16.21 1.54
CA GLU A 62 -14.81 -17.45 1.97
C GLU A 62 -16.33 -17.31 2.05
N LYS A 63 -16.80 -16.16 2.55
CA LYS A 63 -18.22 -15.81 2.67
C LYS A 63 -18.85 -15.35 1.35
N ARG A 64 -18.02 -15.10 0.32
CA ARG A 64 -18.42 -14.51 -0.97
C ARG A 64 -19.15 -13.16 -0.83
N ASP A 65 -18.71 -12.35 0.13
CA ASP A 65 -19.33 -11.07 0.47
C ASP A 65 -18.72 -9.94 -0.38
N LEU A 66 -19.26 -9.75 -1.60
CA LEU A 66 -18.75 -8.78 -2.57
C LEU A 66 -18.83 -7.32 -2.07
N ASP A 67 -19.89 -6.98 -1.32
CA ASP A 67 -20.06 -5.64 -0.76
C ASP A 67 -18.99 -5.33 0.30
N ASN A 68 -18.69 -6.31 1.17
CA ASN A 68 -17.61 -6.17 2.14
C ASN A 68 -16.25 -6.15 1.45
N LEU A 69 -16.00 -7.01 0.45
CA LEU A 69 -14.77 -7.00 -0.34
C LEU A 69 -14.54 -5.64 -1.02
N SER A 70 -15.59 -5.04 -1.57
CA SER A 70 -15.55 -3.69 -2.14
C SER A 70 -15.15 -2.64 -1.10
N SER A 71 -15.71 -2.73 0.10
CA SER A 71 -15.44 -1.81 1.21
C SER A 71 -13.99 -1.93 1.72
N LEU A 72 -13.49 -3.16 1.89
CA LEU A 72 -12.12 -3.45 2.31
C LEU A 72 -11.10 -3.00 1.24
N GLY A 73 -11.38 -3.27 -0.04
CA GLY A 73 -10.57 -2.77 -1.14
C GLY A 73 -10.53 -1.24 -1.18
N HIS A 74 -11.66 -0.57 -0.95
CA HIS A 74 -11.71 0.89 -0.86
C HIS A 74 -10.86 1.45 0.29
N PHE A 75 -11.00 0.84 1.46
CA PHE A 75 -10.29 1.24 2.67
C PHE A 75 -8.77 1.16 2.49
N LEU A 76 -8.27 -0.02 2.07
CA LEU A 76 -6.83 -0.22 1.91
C LEU A 76 -6.26 0.58 0.73
N LYS A 77 -7.05 0.82 -0.32
CA LYS A 77 -6.68 1.75 -1.40
C LYS A 77 -6.40 3.16 -0.89
N GLY A 78 -7.26 3.67 0.00
CA GLY A 78 -7.09 5.01 0.58
C GLY A 78 -5.79 5.10 1.36
N SER A 79 -5.55 4.14 2.24
CA SER A 79 -4.36 4.11 3.10
C SER A 79 -3.05 3.94 2.31
N SER A 80 -3.03 3.01 1.35
CA SER A 80 -1.87 2.81 0.46
C SER A 80 -1.57 4.03 -0.42
N ALA A 81 -2.59 4.78 -0.84
CA ALA A 81 -2.40 6.02 -1.60
C ALA A 81 -1.70 7.11 -0.78
N THR A 82 -2.01 7.24 0.51
CA THR A 82 -1.37 8.20 1.41
C THR A 82 0.14 8.00 1.49
N LEU A 83 0.60 6.75 1.47
CA LEU A 83 2.02 6.38 1.52
C LEU A 83 2.71 6.30 0.16
N GLY A 84 1.99 6.57 -0.94
CA GLY A 84 2.54 6.43 -2.29
C GLY A 84 2.75 4.98 -2.75
N LEU A 85 2.07 4.00 -2.16
CA LEU A 85 2.24 2.59 -2.51
C LEU A 85 1.42 2.21 -3.75
N VAL A 86 1.90 2.66 -4.91
CA VAL A 86 1.14 2.67 -6.18
C VAL A 86 0.58 1.30 -6.55
N LYS A 87 1.41 0.25 -6.50
CA LYS A 87 0.98 -1.10 -6.91
C LYS A 87 -0.08 -1.68 -5.98
N VAL A 88 0.10 -1.50 -4.66
CA VAL A 88 -0.86 -1.92 -3.63
C VAL A 88 -2.18 -1.17 -3.83
N ARG A 89 -2.14 0.14 -4.04
CA ARG A 89 -3.31 0.98 -4.33
C ARG A 89 -4.07 0.47 -5.56
N ASP A 90 -3.38 0.24 -6.66
CA ASP A 90 -3.99 -0.16 -7.93
C ASP A 90 -4.59 -1.58 -7.83
N GLY A 91 -3.95 -2.48 -7.10
CA GLY A 91 -4.51 -3.80 -6.79
C GLY A 91 -5.78 -3.71 -5.92
N CYS A 92 -5.77 -2.84 -4.91
CA CYS A 92 -6.95 -2.60 -4.06
C CYS A 92 -8.11 -1.96 -4.84
N GLU A 93 -7.82 -1.12 -5.85
CA GLU A 93 -8.86 -0.61 -6.76
C GLU A 93 -9.53 -1.73 -7.54
N LYS A 94 -8.79 -2.73 -8.03
CA LYS A 94 -9.38 -3.89 -8.72
C LYS A 94 -10.31 -4.68 -7.80
N ILE A 95 -9.90 -4.92 -6.56
CA ILE A 95 -10.75 -5.56 -5.54
C ILE A 95 -12.04 -4.76 -5.34
N GLN A 96 -11.91 -3.43 -5.21
CA GLN A 96 -13.06 -2.52 -5.08
C GLN A 96 -14.02 -2.64 -6.27
N ARG A 97 -13.50 -2.62 -7.50
CA ARG A 97 -14.30 -2.67 -8.75
C ARG A 97 -15.07 -3.97 -8.86
N TYR A 98 -14.37 -5.10 -8.73
CA TYR A 98 -15.04 -6.40 -8.81
C TYR A 98 -16.07 -6.61 -7.69
N GLY A 99 -15.80 -6.11 -6.47
CA GLY A 99 -16.79 -6.12 -5.40
C GLY A 99 -18.05 -5.29 -5.72
N LYS A 100 -17.96 -4.32 -6.64
CA LYS A 100 -19.11 -3.54 -7.13
C LYS A 100 -19.81 -4.15 -8.34
N HIS A 101 -19.46 -5.38 -8.73
CA HIS A 101 -19.92 -5.98 -10.00
C HIS A 101 -19.47 -5.15 -11.21
N GLU A 102 -18.21 -4.71 -11.19
CA GLU A 102 -17.57 -4.00 -12.28
C GLU A 102 -16.28 -4.71 -12.71
N ASN A 103 -16.00 -4.71 -14.01
CA ASN A 103 -14.68 -5.01 -14.55
C ASN A 103 -13.68 -3.91 -14.20
N VAL A 104 -12.38 -4.16 -14.44
CA VAL A 104 -11.30 -3.20 -14.16
C VAL A 104 -11.47 -1.88 -14.91
N ASP A 105 -12.10 -1.90 -16.08
CA ASP A 105 -12.42 -0.70 -16.88
C ASP A 105 -13.69 0.04 -16.42
N GLY A 106 -14.37 -0.46 -15.38
CA GLY A 106 -15.61 0.10 -14.84
C GLY A 106 -16.88 -0.32 -15.60
N THR A 107 -16.77 -1.22 -16.58
CA THR A 107 -17.98 -1.79 -17.21
C THR A 107 -18.68 -2.79 -16.28
N PRO A 108 -20.01 -2.93 -16.34
CA PRO A 108 -20.72 -3.88 -15.49
C PRO A 108 -20.27 -5.34 -15.72
N GLU A 109 -20.10 -6.09 -14.64
CA GLU A 109 -19.82 -7.53 -14.62
C GLU A 109 -20.86 -8.24 -13.74
N PRO A 110 -21.96 -8.76 -14.32
CA PRO A 110 -23.02 -9.39 -13.55
C PRO A 110 -22.68 -10.81 -13.04
N ASP A 111 -21.59 -11.42 -13.51
CA ASP A 111 -21.20 -12.75 -13.04
C ASP A 111 -20.36 -12.66 -11.77
N GLU A 112 -20.98 -13.01 -10.64
CA GLU A 112 -20.31 -13.06 -9.34
C GLU A 112 -19.09 -14.00 -9.32
N GLN A 113 -19.08 -15.08 -10.10
CA GLN A 113 -17.92 -15.99 -10.14
C GLN A 113 -16.73 -15.33 -10.82
N ILE A 114 -16.97 -14.55 -11.88
CA ILE A 114 -15.95 -13.74 -12.54
C ILE A 114 -15.43 -12.67 -11.57
N CYS A 115 -16.33 -11.99 -10.85
CA CYS A 115 -15.94 -10.99 -9.85
C CYS A 115 -15.08 -11.60 -8.74
N LEU A 116 -15.51 -12.71 -8.13
CA LEU A 116 -14.76 -13.39 -7.07
C LEU A 116 -13.39 -13.88 -7.55
N ALA A 117 -13.31 -14.44 -8.77
CA ALA A 117 -12.03 -14.85 -9.35
C ALA A 117 -11.10 -13.64 -9.61
N GLY A 118 -11.67 -12.53 -10.09
CA GLY A 118 -10.96 -11.26 -10.27
C GLY A 118 -10.43 -10.69 -8.96
N ILE A 119 -11.24 -10.73 -7.89
CA ILE A 119 -10.83 -10.30 -6.55
C ILE A 119 -9.70 -11.18 -6.03
N GLN A 120 -9.82 -12.51 -6.11
CA GLN A 120 -8.75 -13.42 -5.66
C GLN A 120 -7.44 -13.13 -6.38
N ALA A 121 -7.46 -13.01 -7.71
CA ALA A 121 -6.27 -12.72 -8.49
C ALA A 121 -5.66 -11.35 -8.16
N ALA A 122 -6.50 -10.33 -7.97
CA ALA A 122 -6.04 -9.01 -7.54
C ALA A 122 -5.45 -9.05 -6.13
N PHE A 123 -6.06 -9.81 -5.22
CA PHE A 123 -5.62 -9.91 -3.84
C PHE A 123 -4.29 -10.65 -3.71
N ASP A 124 -4.09 -11.73 -4.46
CA ASP A 124 -2.81 -12.43 -4.53
C ASP A 124 -1.67 -11.50 -5.02
N ALA A 125 -1.98 -10.65 -6.01
CA ALA A 125 -1.04 -9.63 -6.48
C ALA A 125 -0.76 -8.58 -5.41
N VAL A 126 -1.79 -8.09 -4.70
CA VAL A 126 -1.64 -7.12 -3.59
C VAL A 126 -0.75 -7.68 -2.49
N LYS A 127 -0.94 -8.95 -2.07
CA LYS A 127 -0.10 -9.59 -1.04
C LYS A 127 1.37 -9.62 -1.46
N LYS A 128 1.65 -9.89 -2.74
CA LYS A 128 3.01 -9.90 -3.28
C LYS A 128 3.61 -8.49 -3.32
N ASP A 129 2.91 -7.54 -3.90
CA ASP A 129 3.38 -6.15 -4.03
C ASP A 129 3.60 -5.51 -2.65
N TYR A 130 2.71 -5.80 -1.69
CA TYR A 130 2.87 -5.39 -0.30
C TYR A 130 4.15 -5.96 0.33
N ALA A 131 4.40 -7.27 0.19
CA ALA A 131 5.59 -7.89 0.79
C ALA A 131 6.92 -7.32 0.23
N GLU A 132 6.95 -6.94 -1.06
CA GLU A 132 8.10 -6.28 -1.66
C GLU A 132 8.33 -4.89 -1.04
N VAL A 133 7.27 -4.10 -0.91
CA VAL A 133 7.31 -2.73 -0.37
C VAL A 133 7.60 -2.72 1.14
N GLU A 134 6.94 -3.58 1.90
CA GLU A 134 7.13 -3.70 3.35
C GLU A 134 8.59 -4.00 3.66
N LYS A 135 9.20 -4.95 2.94
CA LYS A 135 10.61 -5.29 3.11
C LYS A 135 11.52 -4.10 2.81
N ALA A 136 11.25 -3.34 1.76
CA ALA A 136 12.04 -2.17 1.38
C ALA A 136 11.95 -1.08 2.46
N LEU A 137 10.74 -0.76 2.92
CA LEU A 137 10.50 0.25 3.95
C LEU A 137 11.07 -0.15 5.31
N ARG A 138 10.95 -1.41 5.73
CA ARG A 138 11.60 -1.90 6.97
C ARG A 138 13.12 -1.72 6.90
N LYS A 139 13.74 -2.13 5.78
CA LYS A 139 15.18 -1.95 5.56
C LYS A 139 15.59 -0.48 5.58
N TYR A 140 14.77 0.41 5.02
CA TYR A 140 15.00 1.85 5.04
C TYR A 140 15.05 2.38 6.48
N TYR A 141 14.01 2.14 7.29
CA TYR A 141 13.98 2.61 8.68
C TYR A 141 15.03 1.96 9.58
N GLU A 142 15.32 0.66 9.43
CA GLU A 142 16.42 -0.01 10.15
C GLU A 142 17.81 0.53 9.77
N GLY A 143 17.95 1.08 8.56
CA GLY A 143 19.18 1.71 8.09
C GLY A 143 19.42 3.07 8.71
N LEU A 144 18.35 3.81 9.01
CA LEU A 144 18.40 5.12 9.67
C LEU A 144 18.86 4.98 11.13
N GLU A 145 18.28 4.04 11.89
CA GLU A 145 18.66 3.78 13.30
C GLU A 145 20.13 3.35 13.50
N LYS A 146 20.79 2.82 12.46
CA LYS A 146 22.19 2.34 12.54
C LYS A 146 23.21 3.40 12.19
N ASN A 147 22.78 4.54 11.65
CA ASN A 147 23.64 5.64 11.25
C ASN A 147 23.68 6.80 12.26
N ASP A 148 22.90 6.72 13.35
CA ASP A 148 23.03 7.52 14.58
C ASP A 148 24.06 6.93 15.56
#